data_AF-A0A959KSX2-F1
#
_entry.id   AF-A0A959KSX2-F1
#
_cell.length_a   1.000
_cell.length_b   1.000
_cell.length_c   1.000
_cell.angle_alpha   90.00
_cell.angle_beta   90.00
_cell.angle_gamma   90.00
#
_symmetry.space_group_name_H-M   'P 1'
#
loop_
_entity.id
_entity.type
_entity.pdbx_description
1 polymer ?
#
loop_
_entity_poly.entity_id
_entity_poly.type
_entity_poly.pdbx_seq_one_letter_code
_entity_poly.pdbx_strand_id
1 'polypeptide(L)' 'GATVFLEGAHLQTITNQLGLFQFDRLSPGIYRLSVRYLGYALKSEELVVTESETPTQVVVPLESVGI' A
#
# COMPACT_ATOMS: atom_id res chain seq x y z
N GLY A 1 2.32 -6.20 9.85
CA GLY A 1 1.24 -7.18 10.00
C GLY A 1 0.00 -6.87 9.17
N ALA A 2 -0.14 -5.68 8.58
CA ALA A 2 -1.24 -5.34 7.69
C ALA A 2 -1.03 -5.98 6.31
N THR A 3 -2.11 -6.41 5.65
CA THR A 3 -2.06 -6.84 4.26
C THR A 3 -2.20 -5.62 3.36
N VAL A 4 -1.28 -5.50 2.40
CA VAL A 4 -1.24 -4.41 1.42
C VAL A 4 -1.46 -5.01 0.04
N PHE A 5 -2.45 -4.52 -0.68
CA PHE A 5 -2.79 -4.92 -2.05
C PHE A 5 -2.49 -3.76 -3.00
N LEU A 6 -1.84 -4.04 -4.12
CA LEU A 6 -1.58 -3.09 -5.17
C LEU A 6 -2.36 -3.48 -6.43
N GLU A 7 -3.56 -2.92 -6.55
CA GLU A 7 -4.45 -3.08 -7.70
C GLU A 7 -3.83 -2.37 -8.91
N GLY A 8 -3.83 -3.04 -10.07
CA GLY A 8 -3.11 -2.63 -11.29
C GLY A 8 -1.85 -3.46 -11.54
N ALA A 9 -1.16 -3.92 -10.48
CA ALA A 9 -0.06 -4.89 -10.57
C ALA A 9 -0.48 -6.31 -10.16
N HIS A 10 -1.64 -6.47 -9.52
CA HIS A 10 -2.10 -7.73 -8.90
C HIS A 10 -1.09 -8.31 -7.89
N LEU A 11 -0.38 -7.43 -7.18
CA LEU A 11 0.59 -7.79 -6.15
C LEU A 11 0.00 -7.57 -4.76
N GLN A 12 0.51 -8.33 -3.80
CA GLN A 12 0.21 -8.14 -2.38
C GLN A 12 1.45 -8.40 -1.52
N THR A 13 1.50 -7.77 -0.36
CA THR A 13 2.55 -7.99 0.65
C THR A 13 2.00 -7.80 2.06
N ILE A 14 2.81 -8.11 3.06
CA ILE A 14 2.47 -7.90 4.47
C ILE A 14 3.48 -6.91 5.05
N THR A 15 2.99 -5.89 5.76
CA THR A 15 3.89 -4.92 6.41
C THR A 15 4.76 -5.61 7.47
N ASN A 16 5.97 -5.10 7.71
CA ASN A 16 6.80 -5.57 8.83
C ASN A 16 6.28 -5.06 10.19
N GLN A 17 7.06 -5.26 11.26
CA GLN A 17 6.70 -4.83 12.63
C GLN A 17 6.66 -3.30 12.79
N LEU A 18 7.34 -2.55 11.92
CA LEU A 18 7.34 -1.09 11.87
C LEU A 18 6.27 -0.52 10.92
N GLY A 19 5.45 -1.38 10.31
CA GLY A 19 4.43 -0.96 9.33
C GLY A 19 4.97 -0.71 7.92
N LEU A 20 6.26 -0.97 7.65
CA LEU A 20 6.86 -0.75 6.34
C LEU A 20 6.52 -1.87 5.35
N PHE A 21 6.37 -1.52 4.08
CA PHE A 21 6.19 -2.41 2.95
C PHE A 21 6.93 -1.88 1.72
N GLN A 22 7.16 -2.74 0.73
CA GLN A 22 7.84 -2.39 -0.52
C GLN A 22 7.31 -3.25 -1.67
N PHE A 23 7.16 -2.63 -2.84
CA PHE A 23 6.93 -3.29 -4.12
C PHE A 23 8.02 -2.85 -5.09
N ASP A 24 8.77 -3.82 -5.63
CA ASP A 24 9.88 -3.55 -6.53
C ASP A 24 9.47 -3.69 -8.00
N ARG A 25 10.18 -2.98 -8.87
CA ARG A 25 10.07 -3.11 -10.34
C ARG A 25 8.67 -2.88 -10.89
N LEU A 26 7.94 -1.92 -10.30
CA LEU A 26 6.67 -1.46 -10.84
C LEU A 26 6.91 -0.68 -12.13
N SER A 27 6.14 -0.99 -13.16
CA SER A 27 6.08 -0.14 -14.35
C SER A 27 5.43 1.21 -14.01
N PRO A 28 5.76 2.29 -14.73
CA PRO A 28 5.02 3.54 -14.60
C PRO A 28 3.54 3.33 -14.90
N GLY A 29 2.66 3.90 -14.10
CA GLY A 29 1.22 3.70 -14.22
C GLY A 29 0.42 4.19 -13.02
N ILE A 30 -0.90 4.07 -13.13
CA ILE A 30 -1.83 4.37 -12.05
C ILE A 30 -2.16 3.06 -11.34
N TYR A 31 -2.01 3.07 -10.02
CA TYR A 31 -2.27 1.94 -9.15
C TYR A 31 -3.26 2.35 -8.05
N ARG A 32 -3.96 1.37 -7.48
CA ARG A 32 -4.72 1.58 -6.26
C ARG A 32 -4.16 0.70 -5.15
N LEU A 33 -3.67 1.35 -4.10
CA LEU A 33 -3.13 0.72 -2.92
C LEU A 33 -4.26 0.53 -1.89
N SER A 34 -4.54 -0.70 -1.52
CA SER A 34 -5.56 -1.05 -0.52
C SER A 34 -4.90 -1.73 0.68
N VAL A 35 -5.08 -1.18 1.88
CA VAL A 35 -4.46 -1.66 3.12
C VAL A 35 -5.54 -2.18 4.06
N ARG A 36 -5.40 -3.43 4.49
CA ARG A 36 -6.31 -4.11 5.41
C ARG A 36 -5.57 -4.59 6.66
N TYR A 37 -6.13 -4.26 7.81
CA TYR A 37 -5.65 -4.75 9.10
C TYR A 37 -6.83 -4.97 10.05
N LEU A 38 -6.78 -6.03 10.86
CA LEU A 38 -7.90 -6.41 11.74
C LEU A 38 -8.15 -5.33 12.79
N GLY A 39 -9.40 -4.92 12.98
CA GLY A 39 -9.79 -3.84 13.91
C GLY A 39 -9.60 -2.43 13.33
N TYR A 40 -9.29 -2.30 12.04
CA TYR A 40 -9.13 -1.02 11.35
C TYR A 40 -10.03 -0.97 10.10
N ALA A 41 -10.41 0.23 9.71
CA ALA A 41 -11.14 0.46 8.47
C ALA A 41 -10.26 0.08 7.27
N LEU A 42 -10.88 -0.47 6.22
CA LEU A 42 -10.20 -0.64 4.93
C LEU A 42 -9.86 0.74 4.39
N LYS A 43 -8.59 0.96 4.05
CA LYS A 43 -8.13 2.21 3.43
C LYS A 43 -7.63 1.92 2.02
N SER A 44 -8.08 2.72 1.07
CA SER A 44 -7.63 2.65 -0.32
C SER A 44 -7.17 4.03 -0.79
N GLU A 45 -6.04 4.08 -1.49
CA GLU A 45 -5.48 5.30 -2.09
C GLU A 45 -5.04 5.04 -3.53
N GLU A 46 -5.26 6.02 -4.40
CA GLU A 46 -4.75 5.99 -5.77
C GLU A 46 -3.34 6.58 -5.80
N LEU A 47 -2.44 5.91 -6.52
CA LEU A 47 -1.03 6.26 -6.63
C LEU A 47 -0.65 6.34 -8.10
N VAL A 48 0.07 7.39 -8.47
CA VAL A 48 0.71 7.50 -9.78
C VAL A 48 2.19 7.19 -9.60
N VAL A 49 2.62 6.06 -10.14
CA VAL A 49 4.03 5.69 -10.21
C VAL A 49 4.60 6.22 -11.52
N THR A 50 5.61 7.07 -11.44
CA THR A 50 6.32 7.59 -12.60
C THR A 50 7.66 6.88 -12.76
N GLU A 51 8.21 6.92 -13.97
CA GLU A 51 9.60 6.49 -14.18
C GLU A 51 10.52 7.51 -13.49
N SER A 52 11.10 7.11 -12.36
CA SER A 52 11.99 7.94 -11.57
C SER A 52 13.09 7.10 -10.93
N GLU A 53 14.25 7.70 -10.71
CA GLU A 53 15.34 7.07 -9.95
C GLU A 53 15.02 6.99 -8.44
N THR A 54 14.04 7.76 -7.96
CA THR A 54 13.65 7.76 -6.55
C THR A 54 12.42 6.87 -6.30
N PRO A 55 12.41 6.07 -5.21
CA PRO A 55 11.23 5.32 -4.83
C PRO A 55 10.05 6.24 -4.51
N THR A 56 8.87 5.91 -5.02
CA THR A 56 7.63 6.58 -4.58
C THR A 56 7.34 6.20 -3.13
N GLN A 57 7.26 7.19 -2.25
CA GLN A 57 6.95 6.99 -0.84
C GLN A 57 5.50 7.39 -0.55
N VAL A 58 4.76 6.51 0.12
CA VAL A 58 3.38 6.75 0.55
C VAL A 58 3.22 6.33 2.00
N VAL A 59 2.46 7.12 2.76
CA VAL A 59 2.06 6.80 4.14
C VAL A 59 0.55 6.69 4.16
N VAL A 60 0.05 5.52 4.53
CA VAL A 60 -1.39 5.23 4.59
C VAL A 60 -1.81 5.17 6.06
N PRO A 61 -2.41 6.23 6.63
CA PRO A 61 -2.91 6.19 8.00
C PRO A 61 -4.14 5.29 8.09
N LEU A 62 -4.18 4.43 9.10
CA LEU A 62 -5.32 3.56 9.38
C LEU A 62 -6.10 4.08 10.58
N GLU A 63 -7.42 4.05 10.45
CA GLU A 63 -8.36 4.44 11.50
C GLU A 63 -8.89 3.17 12.18
N SER A 64 -8.75 3.09 13.50
CA SER A 64 -9.31 1.96 14.24
C SER A 64 -10.83 2.03 14.20
N VAL A 65 -11.46 0.91 13.89
CA VAL A 65 -12.90 0.74 14.07
C VAL A 65 -13.01 0.05 15.42
N GLY A 66 -13.51 0.76 16.44
CA GLY A 66 -13.69 0.19 17.77
C GLY A 66 -14.44 -1.14 17.67
N ILE A 67 -13.74 -2.23 17.98
CA ILE A 67 -14.25 -3.61 17.97
C ILE A 67 -14.42 -4.10 19.40
#